data_AF-A0A077HRJ5-F1
#
_entry.id   AF-A0A077HRJ5-F1
#
_cell.length_a   1.000
_cell.length_b   1.000
_cell.length_c   1.000
_cell.angle_alpha   90.00
_cell.angle_beta   90.00
_cell.angle_gamma   90.00
#
_symmetry.space_group_name_H-M   'P 1'
#
loop_
_entity.id
_entity.type
_entity.pdbx_description
1 polymer ?
#
loop_
_entity_poly.entity_id
_entity_poly.type
_entity_poly.pdbx_seq_one_letter_code
_entity_poly.pdbx_strand_id
1 'polypeptide(L)'
;MELSQRLDLGALDLADDTDTDEARDTFTRLAQLVEEVAGVEIAPETGLSESGVSSLDRIELAVRIEDAFGVPIDEHVYASCPTAQDLAKYVEEHQ
;
A
#
# COMPACT_ATOMS: atom_id res chain seq x y z
N MET A 1 14.86 -32.56 46.01
CA MET A 1 15.29 -31.73 44.87
C MET A 1 14.35 -32.04 43.73
N GLU A 2 13.30 -31.25 43.51
CA GLU A 2 12.67 -31.15 42.18
C GLU A 2 12.28 -29.68 42.03
N LEU A 3 13.12 -28.99 41.28
CA LEU A 3 13.10 -27.56 41.05
C LEU A 3 11.97 -27.23 40.08
N SER A 4 11.11 -26.32 40.54
CA SER A 4 10.35 -25.36 39.73
C SER A 4 11.01 -25.05 38.38
N GLN A 5 10.40 -25.45 37.25
CA GLN A 5 10.50 -24.72 35.98
C GLN A 5 9.19 -24.85 35.20
N ARG A 6 8.22 -24.13 35.73
CA ARG A 6 6.95 -23.76 35.12
C ARG A 6 7.25 -22.72 34.03
N LEU A 7 7.84 -23.14 32.91
CA LEU A 7 8.13 -22.23 31.80
C LEU A 7 6.81 -21.83 31.13
N ASP A 8 6.29 -20.69 31.57
CA ASP A 8 5.25 -19.89 30.94
C ASP A 8 5.56 -19.72 29.43
N LEU A 9 4.93 -20.55 28.58
CA LEU A 9 4.87 -20.34 27.13
C LEU A 9 3.83 -19.24 26.83
N GLY A 10 4.05 -18.06 27.41
CA GLY A 10 3.16 -16.90 27.37
C GLY A 10 3.78 -15.67 26.70
N ALA A 11 4.83 -15.84 25.90
CA ALA A 11 5.56 -14.72 25.30
C ALA A 11 6.06 -15.04 23.88
N LEU A 12 5.22 -15.68 23.05
CA LEU A 12 5.33 -15.45 21.62
C LEU A 12 4.57 -14.16 21.36
N ASP A 13 5.31 -13.07 21.49
CA ASP A 13 4.94 -11.72 21.13
C ASP A 13 4.53 -11.74 19.64
N LEU A 14 3.22 -11.80 19.35
CA LEU A 14 2.65 -11.55 18.02
C LEU A 14 2.67 -10.03 17.74
N ALA A 15 3.79 -9.39 17.99
CA ALA A 15 4.01 -8.02 17.59
C ALA A 15 4.64 -8.04 16.19
N ASP A 16 3.97 -7.37 15.24
CA ASP A 16 4.52 -6.87 13.97
C ASP A 16 4.40 -7.72 12.67
N ASP A 17 3.33 -8.51 12.48
CA ASP A 17 3.02 -9.11 11.15
C ASP A 17 1.81 -8.48 10.44
N THR A 18 0.97 -7.69 11.13
CA THR A 18 -0.23 -7.07 10.53
C THR A 18 0.10 -5.96 9.54
N ASP A 19 1.06 -5.09 9.87
CA ASP A 19 1.41 -3.93 9.03
C ASP A 19 1.97 -4.32 7.65
N THR A 20 2.60 -5.50 7.53
CA THR A 20 3.16 -5.94 6.23
C THR A 20 2.11 -6.65 5.36
N ASP A 21 1.09 -7.28 5.96
CA ASP A 21 0.00 -7.91 5.18
C ASP A 21 -0.98 -6.85 4.67
N GLU A 22 -1.37 -5.86 5.49
CA GLU A 22 -2.27 -4.78 5.08
C GLU A 22 -1.64 -3.92 3.97
N ALA A 23 -0.35 -3.58 4.09
CA ALA A 23 0.36 -2.85 3.04
C ALA A 23 0.49 -3.64 1.72
N ARG A 24 0.52 -4.98 1.77
CA ARG A 24 0.48 -5.83 0.56
C ARG A 24 -0.91 -5.84 -0.06
N ASP A 25 -1.96 -5.83 0.75
CA ASP A 25 -3.34 -5.79 0.29
C ASP A 25 -3.65 -4.45 -0.40
N THR A 26 -3.25 -3.33 0.22
CA THR A 26 -3.42 -1.98 -0.36
C THR A 26 -2.63 -1.82 -1.66
N PHE A 27 -1.37 -2.27 -1.70
CA PHE A 27 -0.59 -2.26 -2.96
C PHE A 27 -1.26 -3.09 -4.05
N THR A 28 -1.70 -4.32 -3.72
CA THR A 28 -2.35 -5.21 -4.69
C THR A 28 -3.59 -4.56 -5.28
N ARG A 29 -4.41 -3.91 -4.44
CA ARG A 29 -5.60 -3.20 -4.91
C ARG A 29 -5.26 -1.96 -5.73
N LEU A 30 -4.25 -1.20 -5.34
CA LEU A 30 -3.76 -0.05 -6.11
C LEU A 30 -3.25 -0.48 -7.49
N ALA A 31 -2.48 -1.57 -7.58
CA ALA A 31 -2.00 -2.11 -8.85
C ALA A 31 -3.14 -2.51 -9.79
N GLN A 32 -4.21 -3.12 -9.26
CA GLN A 32 -5.42 -3.43 -10.03
C GLN A 32 -6.08 -2.16 -10.58
N LEU A 33 -6.20 -1.10 -9.78
CA LEU A 33 -6.77 0.17 -10.25
C LEU A 33 -5.93 0.79 -11.37
N VAL A 34 -4.60 0.69 -11.28
CA VAL A 34 -3.70 1.18 -12.33
C VAL A 34 -3.87 0.37 -13.63
N GLU A 35 -4.01 -0.96 -13.53
CA GLU A 35 -4.30 -1.80 -14.69
C GLU A 35 -5.67 -1.47 -15.30
N GLU A 36 -6.71 -1.29 -14.48
CA GLU A 36 -8.06 -0.95 -14.94
C GLU A 36 -8.13 0.42 -15.63
N VAL A 37 -7.39 1.41 -15.14
CA VAL A 37 -7.43 2.80 -15.63
C VAL A 37 -6.47 3.00 -16.81
N ALA A 38 -5.23 2.56 -16.68
CA ALA A 38 -4.16 2.83 -17.65
C ALA A 38 -3.80 1.62 -18.52
N GLY A 39 -4.26 0.41 -18.19
CA GLY A 39 -3.87 -0.81 -18.91
C GLY A 39 -2.41 -1.21 -18.68
N VAL A 40 -1.81 -0.77 -17.56
CA VAL A 40 -0.40 -0.97 -17.23
C VAL A 40 -0.28 -1.76 -15.94
N GLU A 41 0.53 -2.81 -15.96
CA GLU A 41 0.97 -3.52 -14.76
C GLU A 41 2.18 -2.80 -14.14
N ILE A 42 2.15 -2.64 -12.82
CA ILE A 42 3.21 -1.95 -12.07
C ILE A 42 3.77 -2.83 -10.96
N ALA A 43 5.07 -2.70 -10.70
CA ALA A 43 5.74 -3.30 -9.56
C ALA A 43 5.82 -2.29 -8.38
N PRO A 44 6.07 -2.74 -7.14
CA PRO A 44 6.19 -1.86 -5.97
C PRO A 44 7.18 -0.70 -6.16
N GLU A 45 8.33 -0.98 -6.79
CA GLU A 45 9.39 -0.01 -7.05
C GLU A 45 9.16 0.86 -8.30
N THR A 46 8.08 0.61 -9.06
CA THR A 46 7.78 1.37 -10.27
C THR A 46 7.34 2.80 -9.93
N GLY A 47 8.00 3.80 -10.52
CA GLY A 47 7.55 5.18 -10.45
C GLY A 47 6.37 5.44 -11.38
N LEU A 48 5.30 6.06 -10.88
CA LEU A 48 4.08 6.32 -11.66
C LEU A 48 4.31 7.26 -12.86
N SER A 49 5.35 8.08 -12.82
CA SER A 49 5.72 8.93 -13.96
C SER A 49 6.45 8.16 -15.07
N GLU A 50 7.06 7.02 -14.74
CA GLU A 50 7.83 6.18 -15.66
C GLU A 50 7.07 4.91 -16.09
N SER A 51 5.98 4.56 -15.40
CA SER A 51 5.13 3.41 -15.71
C SER A 51 4.36 3.54 -17.03
N GLY A 52 4.25 4.75 -17.58
CA GLY A 52 3.43 5.02 -18.76
C GLY A 52 1.98 5.42 -18.44
N VAL A 53 1.65 5.61 -17.17
CA VAL A 53 0.37 6.19 -16.74
C VAL A 53 0.32 7.66 -17.16
N SER A 54 -0.64 8.03 -18.00
CA SER A 54 -0.74 9.40 -18.51
C SER A 54 -1.26 10.37 -17.44
N SER A 55 -1.15 11.68 -17.69
CA SER A 55 -1.73 12.68 -16.78
C SER A 55 -3.26 12.58 -16.64
N LEU A 56 -3.97 12.15 -17.69
CA LEU A 56 -5.41 11.94 -17.62
C LEU A 56 -5.73 10.70 -16.78
N ASP A 57 -4.98 9.62 -17.00
CA ASP A 57 -5.12 8.38 -16.22
C ASP A 57 -4.84 8.63 -14.74
N ARG A 58 -3.89 9.50 -14.38
CA ARG A 58 -3.64 9.90 -12.99
C ARG A 58 -4.82 10.65 -12.35
N ILE A 59 -5.54 11.46 -13.12
CA ILE A 59 -6.73 12.16 -12.61
C ILE A 59 -7.85 11.15 -12.31
N GLU A 60 -8.11 10.21 -13.22
CA GLU A 60 -9.09 9.14 -12.98
C GLU A 60 -8.64 8.21 -11.84
N LEU A 61 -7.36 7.85 -11.80
CA LEU A 61 -6.79 7.01 -10.74
C LEU A 61 -6.96 7.67 -9.36
N ALA A 62 -6.75 8.99 -9.25
CA ALA A 62 -6.98 9.72 -8.01
C ALA A 62 -8.44 9.59 -7.53
N VAL A 63 -9.40 9.74 -8.44
CA VAL A 63 -10.83 9.56 -8.13
C VAL A 63 -11.14 8.13 -7.70
N ARG A 64 -10.57 7.13 -8.39
CA ARG A 64 -10.76 5.70 -8.05
C ARG A 64 -10.15 5.33 -6.70
N ILE A 65 -8.99 5.90 -6.37
CA ILE A 65 -8.36 5.69 -5.06
C ILE A 65 -9.22 6.32 -3.97
N GLU A 66 -9.73 7.53 -4.17
CA GLU A 66 -10.64 8.19 -3.22
C GLU A 66 -11.94 7.39 -3.03
N ASP A 67 -12.53 6.85 -4.11
CA ASP A 67 -13.74 6.01 -4.03
C ASP A 67 -13.48 4.66 -3.34
N ALA A 68 -12.33 4.04 -3.61
CA ALA A 68 -12.01 2.71 -3.08
C ALA A 68 -11.52 2.73 -1.62
N PHE A 69 -10.76 3.76 -1.24
CA PHE A 69 -10.07 3.83 0.06
C PHE A 69 -10.47 5.04 0.91
N GLY A 70 -11.23 5.99 0.37
CA GLY A 70 -11.58 7.24 1.07
C GLY A 70 -10.44 8.27 1.14
N VAL A 71 -9.31 8.01 0.46
CA VAL A 71 -8.11 8.85 0.52
C VAL A 71 -8.01 9.76 -0.71
N PRO A 72 -8.10 11.10 -0.56
CA PRO A 72 -7.96 12.01 -1.69
C PRO A 72 -6.50 12.08 -2.16
N ILE A 73 -6.29 11.90 -3.46
CA ILE A 73 -4.96 11.98 -4.08
C ILE A 73 -4.89 13.20 -4.99
N ASP A 74 -3.85 14.01 -4.82
CA ASP A 74 -3.56 15.17 -5.66
C ASP A 74 -2.13 15.11 -6.24
N GLU A 75 -1.77 16.12 -7.03
CA GLU A 75 -0.44 16.20 -7.65
C GLU A 75 0.70 16.26 -6.63
N HIS A 76 0.48 16.87 -5.46
CA HIS A 76 1.50 16.93 -4.41
C HIS A 76 1.73 15.54 -3.80
N VAL A 77 0.68 14.74 -3.61
CA VAL A 77 0.80 13.34 -3.16
C VAL A 77 1.58 12.53 -4.19
N TYR A 78 1.21 12.60 -5.48
CA TYR A 78 1.96 11.91 -6.55
C TYR A 78 3.43 12.34 -6.62
N ALA A 79 3.74 13.61 -6.37
CA ALA A 79 5.12 14.10 -6.33
C ALA A 79 5.89 13.65 -5.07
N SER A 80 5.18 13.39 -3.97
CA SER A 80 5.75 12.96 -2.69
C SER A 80 5.94 11.43 -2.61
N CYS A 81 5.24 10.67 -3.46
CA CYS A 81 5.30 9.22 -3.55
C CYS A 81 6.10 8.80 -4.82
N PRO A 82 7.43 8.60 -4.72
CA PRO A 82 8.24 8.33 -5.91
C PRO A 82 7.97 6.96 -6.53
N THR A 83 7.49 5.99 -5.73
CA THR A 83 7.13 4.65 -6.19
C THR A 83 5.67 4.30 -5.91
N ALA A 84 5.16 3.30 -6.62
CA ALA A 84 3.83 2.75 -6.36
C ALA A 84 3.67 2.22 -4.93
N GLN A 85 4.72 1.66 -4.34
CA GLN A 85 4.71 1.24 -2.94
C GLN A 85 4.60 2.43 -1.98
N ASP A 86 5.24 3.56 -2.29
CA ASP A 86 5.13 4.77 -1.46
C ASP A 86 3.71 5.36 -1.54
N LEU A 87 3.05 5.25 -2.69
CA LEU A 87 1.65 5.64 -2.81
C LEU A 87 0.73 4.69 -2.02
N ALA A 88 0.97 3.38 -2.12
CA ALA A 88 0.20 2.40 -1.34
C ALA A 88 0.36 2.62 0.18
N LYS A 89 1.58 2.90 0.65
CA LYS A 89 1.82 3.28 2.05
C LYS A 89 1.11 4.56 2.44
N TYR A 90 1.14 5.58 1.59
CA TYR A 90 0.42 6.82 1.85
C TYR A 90 -1.08 6.58 2.01
N VAL A 91 -1.68 5.78 1.13
CA VAL A 91 -3.10 5.40 1.22
C VAL A 91 -3.40 4.65 2.52
N GLU A 92 -2.57 3.65 2.85
CA GLU A 92 -2.69 2.89 4.10
C GLU A 92 -2.66 3.78 5.35
N GLU A 93 -1.75 4.76 5.39
CA GLU A 93 -1.61 5.69 6.51
C GLU A 93 -2.78 6.69 6.65
N HIS A 94 -3.63 6.82 5.63
CA HIS A 94 -4.68 7.85 5.54
C HIS A 94 -6.12 7.31 5.35
N GLN A 95 -6.32 5.99 5.29
CA GLN A 95 -7.65 5.36 5.16
C GLN A 95 -8.42 5.21 6.48
#